data_AF-A0A7G8FXF7-F1
#
_entry.id   AF-A0A7G8FXF7-F1
#
_cell.length_a   1.000
_cell.length_b   1.000
_cell.length_c   1.000
_cell.angle_alpha   90.00
_cell.angle_beta   90.00
_cell.angle_gamma   90.00
#
_symmetry.space_group_name_H-M   'P 1'
#
loop_
_entity.id
_entity.type
_entity.pdbx_description
1 polymer ?
#
loop_
_entity_poly.entity_id
_entity_poly.type
_entity_poly.pdbx_seq_one_letter_code
_entity_poly.pdbx_strand_id
1 'polypeptide(L)'
;MGRVPPLVWLLALLLLLPTTVGRALVGVFGGAVLLLLSLSLVLGGLGWLGWKRMQSQFKVCGACGTNNLGSATACVACGASLEIGSQSSANHSFDADATPASSATIDITAEDVDS
;
A
#
# COMPACT_ATOMS: atom_id res chain seq x y z
N MET A 1 20.55 15.37 -55.12
CA MET A 1 19.94 14.91 -53.86
C MET A 1 18.48 15.34 -53.84
N GLY A 2 17.60 14.55 -54.45
CA GLY A 2 16.18 14.89 -54.57
C GLY A 2 15.50 14.76 -53.22
N ARG A 3 15.11 15.89 -52.60
CA ARG A 3 14.27 15.86 -51.41
C ARG A 3 12.87 15.44 -51.86
N VAL A 4 12.53 14.18 -51.60
CA VAL A 4 11.16 13.72 -51.80
C VAL A 4 10.22 14.59 -50.95
N PRO A 5 9.09 15.07 -51.52
CA PRO A 5 8.16 15.92 -50.79
C PRO A 5 7.68 15.21 -49.52
N PRO A 6 7.52 15.90 -48.38
CA PRO A 6 7.03 15.28 -47.14
C PRO A 6 5.66 14.62 -47.31
N LEU A 7 4.85 15.12 -48.26
CA LEU A 7 3.58 14.52 -48.66
C LEU A 7 3.73 13.13 -49.28
N VAL A 8 4.82 12.85 -49.99
CA VAL A 8 5.08 11.50 -50.55
C VAL A 8 5.41 10.52 -49.44
N TRP A 9 6.12 10.96 -48.41
CA TRP A 9 6.40 10.16 -47.21
C TRP A 9 5.13 9.86 -46.42
N LEU A 10 4.27 10.87 -46.22
CA LEU A 10 2.98 10.69 -45.56
C LEU A 10 2.05 9.77 -46.36
N LEU A 11 2.00 9.92 -47.68
CA LEU A 11 1.17 9.08 -48.53
C LEU A 11 1.68 7.64 -48.59
N ALA A 12 3.00 7.42 -48.56
CA ALA A 12 3.59 6.08 -48.43
C ALA A 12 3.29 5.45 -47.06
N LEU A 13 3.40 6.20 -45.96
CA LEU A 13 3.04 5.73 -44.61
C LEU A 13 1.54 5.40 -44.50
N LEU A 14 0.69 6.25 -45.12
CA LEU A 14 -0.74 6.07 -45.21
C LEU A 14 -1.15 4.91 -46.13
N LEU A 15 -0.36 4.59 -47.16
CA LEU A 15 -0.54 3.38 -47.98
C LEU A 15 0.03 2.12 -47.32
N LEU A 16 1.03 2.23 -46.43
CA LEU A 16 1.49 1.10 -45.62
C LEU A 16 0.46 0.70 -44.56
N LEU A 17 -0.31 1.65 -44.02
CA LEU A 17 -1.39 1.40 -43.05
C LEU A 17 -2.49 0.41 -43.51
N PRO A 18 -3.01 0.45 -44.76
CA PRO A 18 -3.97 -0.52 -45.30
C PRO A 18 -3.33 -1.79 -45.84
N THR A 19 -2.00 -1.87 -45.96
CA THR A 19 -1.35 -3.11 -46.40
C THR A 19 -1.41 -4.18 -45.31
N THR A 20 -1.55 -5.43 -45.71
CA THR A 20 -1.57 -6.62 -44.83
C THR A 20 -0.35 -6.67 -43.91
N VAL A 21 0.80 -6.19 -44.37
CA VAL A 21 2.04 -6.06 -43.60
C VAL A 21 1.92 -5.00 -42.50
N GLY A 22 1.32 -3.84 -42.78
CA GLY A 22 1.06 -2.81 -41.77
C GLY A 22 0.13 -3.30 -40.67
N ARG A 23 -0.93 -4.02 -41.03
CA ARG A 23 -1.85 -4.67 -40.08
C ARG A 23 -1.17 -5.77 -39.26
N ALA A 24 -0.28 -6.57 -39.88
CA ALA A 24 0.47 -7.60 -39.18
C ALA A 24 1.48 -7.01 -38.18
N LEU A 25 2.21 -5.95 -38.57
CA LEU A 25 3.13 -5.24 -37.68
C LEU A 25 2.36 -4.61 -36.51
N VAL A 26 1.26 -3.90 -36.75
CA VAL A 26 0.42 -3.33 -35.67
C VAL A 26 -0.19 -4.43 -34.79
N GLY A 27 -0.54 -5.59 -35.35
CA GLY A 27 -0.99 -6.75 -34.56
C GLY A 27 0.11 -7.30 -33.64
N VAL A 28 1.35 -7.40 -34.13
CA VAL A 28 2.50 -7.89 -33.34
C VAL A 28 2.93 -6.86 -32.30
N PHE A 29 3.08 -5.59 -32.67
CA PHE A 29 3.42 -4.52 -31.72
C PHE A 29 2.29 -4.28 -30.73
N GLY A 30 1.03 -4.26 -31.18
CA GLY A 30 -0.14 -4.14 -30.32
C GLY A 30 -0.29 -5.32 -29.37
N GLY A 31 -0.08 -6.54 -29.87
CA GLY A 31 -0.08 -7.76 -29.05
C GLY A 31 1.06 -7.78 -28.02
N ALA A 32 2.28 -7.38 -28.42
CA ALA A 32 3.41 -7.26 -27.52
C ALA A 32 3.17 -6.20 -26.44
N VAL A 33 2.64 -5.02 -26.80
CA VAL A 33 2.29 -3.97 -25.84
C VAL A 33 1.19 -4.46 -24.88
N LEU A 34 0.14 -5.12 -25.38
CA LEU A 34 -0.93 -5.70 -24.55
C LEU A 34 -0.40 -6.79 -23.61
N LEU A 35 0.54 -7.62 -24.08
CA LEU A 35 1.20 -8.63 -23.25
C LEU A 35 2.05 -8.00 -22.16
N LEU A 36 2.86 -7.00 -22.49
CA LEU A 36 3.68 -6.29 -21.50
C LEU A 36 2.81 -5.55 -20.47
N LEU A 37 1.71 -4.93 -20.91
CA LEU A 37 0.78 -4.23 -20.03
C LEU A 37 0.05 -5.21 -19.11
N SER A 38 -0.47 -6.32 -19.65
CA SER A 38 -1.14 -7.35 -18.86
C SER A 38 -0.19 -8.02 -17.88
N LEU A 39 1.05 -8.34 -18.30
CA LEU A 39 2.09 -8.88 -17.42
C LEU A 39 2.41 -7.91 -16.28
N SER A 40 2.56 -6.62 -16.57
CA SER A 40 2.81 -5.60 -15.55
C SER A 40 1.65 -5.48 -14.56
N LEU A 41 0.41 -5.53 -15.05
CA LEU A 41 -0.80 -5.53 -14.21
C LEU A 41 -0.87 -6.77 -13.33
N VAL A 42 -0.56 -7.94 -13.87
CA VAL A 42 -0.58 -9.21 -13.13
C VAL A 42 0.51 -9.23 -12.06
N LEU A 43 1.73 -8.81 -12.39
CA LEU A 43 2.84 -8.72 -11.42
C LEU A 43 2.54 -7.69 -10.33
N GLY A 44 2.03 -6.51 -10.70
CA GLY A 44 1.61 -5.48 -9.75
C GLY A 44 0.48 -5.95 -8.85
N GLY A 45 -0.53 -6.61 -9.41
CA GLY A 45 -1.67 -7.17 -8.68
C GLY A 45 -1.28 -8.28 -7.72
N LEU A 46 -0.46 -9.23 -8.18
CA LEU A 46 0.07 -10.32 -7.34
C LEU A 46 0.96 -9.79 -6.22
N GLY A 47 1.84 -8.81 -6.52
CA GLY A 47 2.68 -8.16 -5.53
C GLY A 47 1.85 -7.44 -4.46
N TRP A 48 0.84 -6.68 -4.87
CA TRP A 48 -0.08 -5.98 -3.97
C TRP A 48 -0.85 -6.94 -3.06
N LEU A 49 -1.38 -8.03 -3.63
CA LEU A 49 -2.13 -9.03 -2.88
C LEU A 49 -1.23 -9.80 -1.90
N GLY A 50 -0.01 -10.15 -2.32
CA GLY A 50 1.00 -10.76 -1.47
C GLY A 50 1.39 -9.87 -0.29
N TRP A 51 1.59 -8.57 -0.55
CA TRP A 51 1.92 -7.58 0.47
C TRP A 51 0.82 -7.45 1.53
N LYS A 52 -0.45 -7.29 1.11
CA LYS A 52 -1.59 -7.26 2.05
C LYS A 52 -1.65 -8.52 2.91
N ARG A 53 -1.38 -9.69 2.32
CA ARG A 53 -1.41 -10.95 3.06
C ARG A 53 -0.25 -11.08 4.04
N MET A 54 0.93 -10.55 3.72
CA MET A 54 2.07 -10.53 4.65
C MET A 54 1.84 -9.58 5.82
N GLN A 55 1.27 -8.39 5.57
CA GLN A 55 0.94 -7.43 6.63
C GLN A 55 -0.05 -8.00 7.67
N SER A 56 -0.97 -8.87 7.24
CA SER A 56 -1.95 -9.49 8.17
C SER A 56 -1.34 -10.49 9.14
N GLN A 57 -0.06 -10.85 8.96
CA GLN A 57 0.62 -11.89 9.74
C GLN A 57 1.49 -11.31 10.85
N PHE A 58 1.52 -9.99 11.10
CA PHE A 58 2.28 -9.43 12.22
C PHE A 58 1.38 -9.20 13.43
N LYS A 59 1.89 -9.54 14.62
CA LYS A 59 1.23 -9.29 15.91
C LYS A 59 2.12 -8.41 16.78
N VAL A 60 1.52 -7.43 17.46
CA VAL A 60 2.23 -6.57 18.43
C VAL A 60 2.19 -7.24 19.80
N CYS A 61 3.33 -7.34 20.48
CA CYS A 61 3.40 -7.86 21.84
C CYS A 61 2.78 -6.87 22.83
N GLY A 62 1.79 -7.30 23.63
CA GLY A 62 1.15 -6.45 24.64
C GLY A 62 2.01 -6.08 25.85
N ALA A 63 3.14 -6.77 26.07
CA ALA A 63 4.04 -6.50 27.19
C ALA A 63 5.12 -5.45 26.88
N CYS A 64 5.64 -5.45 25.65
CA CYS A 64 6.78 -4.58 25.28
C CYS A 64 6.60 -3.83 23.95
N GLY A 65 5.48 -4.01 23.24
CA GLY A 65 5.17 -3.30 21.99
C GLY A 65 5.92 -3.78 20.75
N THR A 66 6.69 -4.87 20.82
CA THR A 66 7.47 -5.37 19.68
C THR A 66 6.63 -6.13 18.66
N ASN A 67 6.94 -5.94 17.38
CA ASN A 67 6.30 -6.67 16.28
C ASN A 67 6.90 -8.07 16.17
N ASN A 68 6.03 -9.08 16.22
CA ASN A 68 6.39 -10.49 16.12
C ASN A 68 5.63 -11.13 14.95
N LEU A 69 6.16 -12.25 14.45
CA LEU A 69 5.47 -13.06 13.45
C LEU A 69 4.20 -13.65 14.06
N GLY A 70 3.13 -13.75 13.28
CA GLY A 70 1.81 -14.19 13.72
C GLY A 70 1.76 -15.65 14.16
N SER A 71 2.73 -16.45 13.72
CA SER A 71 2.97 -17.83 14.14
C SER A 71 3.91 -17.97 15.36
N ALA A 72 4.50 -16.88 15.85
CA ALA A 72 5.38 -16.93 17.00
C ALA A 72 4.59 -17.18 18.30
N THR A 73 5.07 -18.10 19.13
CA THR A 73 4.48 -18.45 20.42
C THR A 73 4.99 -17.57 21.57
N ALA A 74 6.23 -17.07 21.45
CA ALA A 74 6.90 -16.23 22.45
C ALA A 74 7.58 -15.02 21.79
N CYS A 75 7.70 -13.93 22.56
CA CYS A 75 8.18 -12.64 22.07
C CYS A 75 9.69 -12.67 21.90
N VAL A 76 10.18 -12.26 20.73
CA VAL A 76 11.63 -12.26 20.43
C VAL A 76 12.44 -11.27 21.30
N ALA A 77 11.77 -10.28 21.89
CA ALA A 77 12.43 -9.27 22.72
C ALA A 77 12.32 -9.54 24.23
N CYS A 78 11.14 -9.92 24.72
CA CYS A 78 10.88 -10.06 26.16
C CYS A 78 10.49 -11.48 26.62
N GLY A 79 10.32 -12.44 25.70
CA GLY A 79 9.95 -13.82 26.03
C GLY A 79 8.49 -14.03 26.45
N ALA A 80 7.66 -12.97 26.52
CA ALA A 80 6.23 -13.09 26.85
C ALA A 80 5.48 -13.95 25.81
N SER A 81 4.47 -14.71 26.25
CA SER A 81 3.64 -15.53 25.35
C SER A 81 2.76 -14.65 24.45
N LEU A 82 2.62 -15.03 23.17
CA LEU A 82 1.78 -14.35 22.16
C LEU A 82 0.54 -15.18 21.77
N GLU A 83 0.09 -16.06 22.67
CA GLU A 83 -1.04 -16.92 22.40
C GLU A 83 -2.25 -16.10 21.93
N ILE A 84 -2.99 -16.68 20.97
CA ILE A 84 -4.10 -16.05 20.24
C ILE A 84 -5.25 -15.80 21.22
N GLY A 85 -5.14 -14.74 22.01
CA GLY A 85 -5.95 -14.53 23.21
C GLY A 85 -5.35 -13.53 24.18
N SER A 86 -4.04 -13.28 24.11
CA SER A 86 -3.39 -12.16 24.82
C SER A 86 -3.65 -10.85 24.08
N GLN A 87 -4.94 -10.50 23.97
CA GLN A 87 -5.39 -9.26 24.58
C GLN A 87 -4.73 -9.26 25.96
N SER A 88 -3.58 -8.57 26.07
CA SER A 88 -3.21 -8.05 27.36
C SER A 88 -4.45 -7.30 27.79
N SER A 89 -5.17 -7.86 28.75
CA SER A 89 -6.11 -7.15 29.57
C SER A 89 -5.36 -5.98 30.20
N ALA A 90 -5.10 -4.92 29.43
CA ALA A 90 -5.58 -3.66 29.89
C ALA A 90 -7.10 -3.79 29.85
N ASN A 91 -7.64 -4.30 30.94
CA ASN A 91 -8.97 -3.93 31.38
C ASN A 91 -8.93 -2.41 31.61
N HIS A 92 -8.75 -1.63 30.53
CA HIS A 92 -9.39 -0.34 30.44
C HIS A 92 -10.85 -0.71 30.26
N SER A 93 -11.50 -1.03 31.38
CA SER A 93 -12.83 -0.49 31.57
C SER A 93 -12.65 0.99 31.24
N PHE A 94 -13.14 1.40 30.08
CA PHE A 94 -13.60 2.76 29.94
C PHE A 94 -14.60 2.88 31.08
N ASP A 95 -14.12 3.43 32.19
CA ASP A 95 -14.98 3.75 33.30
C ASP A 95 -16.01 4.68 32.66
N ALA A 96 -17.23 4.21 32.49
CA ALA A 96 -18.26 4.97 31.80
C ALA A 96 -18.63 6.23 32.61
N ASP A 97 -18.08 6.35 33.83
CA ASP A 97 -18.12 7.49 34.72
C ASP A 97 -16.87 8.41 34.60
N ALA A 98 -15.80 7.97 33.89
CA ALA A 98 -14.64 8.82 33.64
C ALA A 98 -15.03 9.95 32.67
N THR A 99 -15.05 11.17 33.20
CA THR A 99 -15.31 12.39 32.43
C THR A 99 -14.21 12.57 31.38
N PRO A 100 -14.54 12.62 30.07
CA PRO A 100 -13.53 12.75 29.04
C PRO A 100 -12.81 14.10 29.15
N ALA A 101 -11.50 14.12 28.86
CA ALA A 101 -10.68 15.33 28.96
C ALA A 101 -11.20 16.51 28.12
N SER A 102 -12.01 16.25 27.10
CA SER A 102 -12.67 17.26 26.28
C SER A 102 -13.93 17.89 26.90
N SER A 103 -14.47 17.35 27.99
CA SER A 103 -15.68 17.87 28.66
C SER A 103 -15.40 18.53 30.00
N ALA A 104 -14.13 18.67 30.40
CA ALA A 104 -13.73 19.32 31.64
C ALA A 104 -12.86 20.55 31.34
N THR A 105 -13.24 21.71 31.88
CA THR A 105 -12.43 22.92 31.89
C THR A 105 -11.73 23.01 33.24
N ILE A 106 -10.39 23.09 33.23
CA ILE A 106 -9.59 23.28 34.44
C ILE A 106 -9.40 24.80 34.60
N ASP A 107 -9.95 25.35 35.68
CA ASP A 107 -9.74 26.76 36.04
C ASP A 107 -8.45 26.87 36.86
N ILE A 108 -7.49 27.65 36.38
CA ILE A 108 -6.22 27.89 37.05
C ILE A 108 -6.23 29.32 37.59
N THR A 109 -6.39 29.46 38.90
CA THR A 109 -6.22 30.74 39.60
C THR A 109 -4.77 30.87 40.05
N ALA A 110 -4.05 31.84 39.52
CA ALA A 110 -2.73 32.20 40.00
C ALA A 110 -2.86 33.09 41.23
N GLU A 111 -2.15 32.75 42.32
CA GLU A 111 -1.98 33.59 43.49
C GLU A 111 -0.57 34.18 43.42
N ASP A 112 -0.49 35.51 43.33
CA ASP A 112 0.80 36.22 43.36
C ASP A 112 1.36 36.17 44.77
N VAL A 113 2.58 35.63 44.90
CA VAL A 113 3.29 35.54 46.18
C VAL A 113 4.19 36.77 46.29
N ASP A 114 3.61 37.91 46.64
CA ASP A 114 4.37 39.14 46.89
C ASP A 114 5.04 39.09 48.27
N SER A 115 6.37 39.22 48.26
CA SER A 115 7.17 39.89 49.30
C SER A 115 8.48 40.38 48.71
#